data_AF-V9IK89-F1
#
_entry.id   AF-V9IK89-F1
#
_cell.length_a   1.000
_cell.length_b   1.000
_cell.length_c   1.000
_cell.angle_alpha   90.00
_cell.angle_beta   90.00
_cell.angle_gamma   90.00
#
_symmetry.space_group_name_H-M   'P 1'
#
loop_
_entity.id
_entity.type
_entity.pdbx_description
1 polymer ?
#
loop_
_entity_poly.entity_id
_entity_poly.type
_entity_poly.pdbx_seq_one_letter_code
_entity_poly.pdbx_strand_id
1 'polypeptide(L)' 'MNKDSDLTGVPPKKSRVEVQSLPTRQYLDQTVVPILLQALSTLAKERPADPISFLAGYLLRNKNQYDNGESPPTSQ' A
#
# COMPACT_ATOMS: atom_id res chain seq x y z
N MET A 1 10.10 25.86 37.38
CA MET A 1 10.57 25.81 35.98
C MET A 1 11.62 24.71 35.85
N ASN A 2 11.23 23.53 35.40
CA ASN A 2 12.16 22.55 34.82
C ASN A 2 11.31 21.58 33.99
N LYS A 3 11.58 21.61 32.69
CA LYS A 3 10.76 21.21 31.56
C LYS A 3 11.63 20.25 30.78
N ASP A 4 11.57 18.96 31.10
CA ASP A 4 12.44 17.97 30.46
C ASP A 4 11.72 16.63 30.41
N SER A 5 11.11 16.32 29.26
CA SER A 5 10.91 14.96 28.73
C SER A 5 10.28 15.10 27.35
N ASP A 6 11.13 15.47 26.39
CA ASP A 6 10.83 15.42 24.96
C ASP A 6 10.73 13.95 24.54
N LEU A 7 9.51 13.41 24.58
CA LEU A 7 9.17 12.13 23.98
C LEU A 7 9.08 12.33 22.46
N THR A 8 10.23 12.23 21.80
CA THR A 8 10.33 12.06 20.35
C THR A 8 9.63 10.76 19.94
N GLY A 9 8.34 10.86 19.64
CA GLY A 9 7.55 9.81 19.02
C GLY A 9 7.99 9.61 17.57
N VAL A 10 9.04 8.81 17.36
CA VAL A 10 9.30 8.21 16.04
C VAL A 10 8.37 6.99 15.95
N PRO A 11 7.33 6.99 15.10
CA PRO A 11 6.48 5.82 14.96
C PRO A 11 7.33 4.66 14.39
N PRO A 12 7.18 3.45 14.92
CA PRO A 12 7.92 2.30 14.40
C PRO A 12 7.50 2.10 12.95
N LYS A 13 8.46 2.23 12.03
CA LYS A 13 8.33 1.72 10.67
C LYS A 13 7.88 0.27 10.82
N LYS A 14 6.61 -0.04 10.48
CA LYS A 14 6.05 -1.40 10.56
C LYS A 14 7.13 -2.36 10.08
N SER A 15 7.66 -3.14 11.02
CA SER A 15 8.86 -3.92 10.80
C SER A 15 8.60 -4.79 9.58
N ARG A 16 9.48 -4.81 8.58
CA ARG A 16 9.35 -5.70 7.40
C ARG A 16 9.04 -7.15 7.79
N VAL A 17 9.42 -7.55 9.01
CA VAL A 17 9.11 -8.82 9.67
C VAL A 17 7.60 -9.02 9.88
N GLU A 18 6.87 -7.99 10.31
CA GLU A 18 5.44 -8.05 10.62
C GLU A 18 4.60 -8.37 9.38
N VAL A 19 4.96 -7.80 8.23
CA VAL A 19 4.29 -8.04 6.94
C VAL A 19 4.50 -9.49 6.45
N GLN A 20 5.68 -10.08 6.68
CA GLN A 20 5.97 -11.46 6.25
C GLN A 20 5.31 -12.53 7.13
N SER A 21 4.90 -12.18 8.35
CA SER A 21 4.12 -13.06 9.24
C SER A 21 2.61 -12.99 9.02
N LEU A 22 2.12 -12.10 8.14
CA LEU A 22 0.69 -11.92 7.94
C LEU A 22 0.04 -13.14 7.29
N PRO A 23 -1.21 -13.48 7.66
CA PRO A 23 -2.03 -14.38 6.87
C PRO A 23 -2.15 -13.90 5.42
N THR A 24 -2.19 -14.83 4.47
CA THR A 24 -2.14 -14.54 3.02
C THR A 24 -3.10 -13.45 2.58
N ARG A 25 -4.35 -13.51 3.04
CA ARG A 25 -5.37 -12.49 2.69
C ARG A 25 -4.95 -11.10 3.14
N GLN A 26 -4.50 -10.96 4.39
CA GLN A 26 -4.10 -9.69 4.96
C GLN A 26 -2.82 -9.13 4.34
N TYR A 27 -1.89 -10.00 3.93
CA TYR A 27 -0.73 -9.60 3.15
C TYR A 27 -1.16 -9.00 1.80
N LEU A 28 -2.02 -9.70 1.06
CA LEU A 28 -2.50 -9.23 -0.25
C LEU A 28 -3.30 -7.93 -0.12
N ASP A 29 -4.19 -7.85 0.87
CA ASP A 29 -5.03 -6.68 1.15
C ASP A 29 -4.18 -5.43 1.46
N GLN A 30 -3.04 -5.58 2.14
CA GLN A 30 -2.16 -4.45 2.49
C GLN A 30 -1.11 -4.11 1.43
N THR A 31 -0.81 -5.01 0.49
CA THR A 31 0.31 -4.81 -0.45
C THR A 31 -0.14 -4.49 -1.86
N VAL A 32 -1.03 -5.31 -2.43
CA VAL A 32 -1.29 -5.30 -3.88
C VAL A 32 -2.77 -5.15 -4.24
N VAL A 33 -3.70 -5.51 -3.36
CA VAL A 33 -5.14 -5.45 -3.67
C VAL A 33 -5.61 -4.04 -4.02
N PRO A 34 -5.22 -2.95 -3.33
CA PRO A 34 -5.72 -1.61 -3.66
C PRO A 34 -5.39 -1.19 -5.10
N ILE A 35 -4.13 -1.37 -5.51
CA ILE A 35 -3.69 -1.04 -6.86
C ILE A 35 -4.29 -1.99 -7.91
N LEU A 36 -4.43 -3.28 -7.59
CA LEU A 36 -5.05 -4.25 -8.49
C LEU A 36 -6.53 -3.95 -8.74
N LEU A 37 -7.30 -3.56 -7.71
CA LEU A 37 -8.71 -3.20 -7.87
C LEU A 37 -8.89 -1.99 -8.79
N GLN A 38 -8.04 -0.96 -8.63
CA GLN A 38 -8.06 0.20 -9.53
C GLN A 38 -7.68 -0.17 -10.96
N ALA A 39 -6.58 -0.92 -11.12
CA ALA A 39 -6.11 -1.32 -12.43
C ALA A 39 -7.11 -2.21 -13.19
N LEU A 40 -7.73 -3.17 -12.50
CA LEU A 40 -8.78 -4.04 -13.07
C LEU A 40 -10.04 -3.25 -13.43
N SER A 41 -10.41 -2.24 -12.64
CA SER A 41 -11.54 -1.36 -12.96
C SER A 41 -11.29 -0.56 -14.24
N THR A 42 -10.09 -0.01 -14.41
CA THR A 42 -9.69 0.68 -15.65
C THR A 42 -9.62 -0.28 -16.83
N LEU A 43 -9.01 -1.46 -16.64
CA LEU A 43 -8.90 -2.49 -17.66
C LEU A 43 -10.28 -2.93 -18.18
N ALA A 44 -11.24 -3.17 -17.28
CA ALA A 44 -12.60 -3.58 -17.63
C ALA A 44 -13.35 -2.52 -18.45
N LYS A 45 -13.03 -1.24 -18.22
CA LYS A 45 -13.61 -0.10 -18.95
C LYS A 45 -12.98 0.07 -20.33
N GLU A 46 -11.65 0.03 -20.43
CA GLU A 46 -10.94 0.31 -21.69
C GLU A 46 -10.88 -0.89 -22.64
N ARG A 47 -10.89 -2.13 -22.10
CA ARG A 47 -10.78 -3.38 -22.85
C ARG A 47 -9.72 -3.33 -23.97
N PRO A 48 -8.46 -3.03 -23.64
CA PRO A 48 -7.38 -2.95 -24.62
C PRO A 48 -7.13 -4.32 -25.27
N ALA A 49 -6.55 -4.31 -26.48
CA ALA A 49 -6.24 -5.52 -27.24
C ALA A 49 -5.27 -6.47 -26.51
N ASP A 50 -4.36 -5.92 -25.70
CA ASP A 50 -3.45 -6.68 -24.85
C ASP A 50 -3.68 -6.35 -23.36
N PRO A 51 -4.59 -7.07 -22.69
CA PRO A 51 -5.00 -6.75 -21.33
C PRO A 51 -3.90 -6.99 -20.29
N ILE A 52 -3.00 -7.94 -20.53
CA ILE A 52 -1.93 -8.29 -19.58
C ILE A 52 -0.86 -7.20 -19.60
N SER A 53 -0.40 -6.81 -20.79
CA SER A 53 0.59 -5.73 -20.94
C SER A 53 0.07 -4.40 -20.40
N PHE A 54 -1.22 -4.11 -20.63
CA PHE A 54 -1.88 -2.93 -20.04
C PHE A 54 -1.85 -2.98 -18.51
N LEU A 55 -2.27 -4.09 -17.91
CA LEU A 55 -2.33 -4.24 -16.46
C LEU A 55 -0.94 -4.10 -15.83
N ALA A 56 0.07 -4.78 -16.38
CA ALA A 56 1.45 -4.66 -15.91
C ALA A 56 1.97 -3.21 -16.02
N GLY A 57 1.71 -2.55 -17.16
CA GLY A 57 2.06 -1.14 -17.35
C GLY A 57 1.36 -0.21 -16.35
N TYR A 58 0.09 -0.45 -16.05
CA TYR A 58 -0.66 0.29 -15.05
C TYR A 58 -0.01 0.15 -13.67
N LEU A 59 0.29 -1.09 -13.25
CA LEU A 59 0.92 -1.35 -11.96
C LEU A 59 2.27 -0.63 -11.83
N LEU A 60 3.15 -0.74 -12.83
CA LEU A 60 4.48 -0.13 -12.81
C LEU A 60 4.44 1.41 -12.77
N ARG A 61 3.49 2.02 -13.48
CA ARG A 61 3.32 3.49 -13.53
C ARG A 61 2.76 4.05 -12.23
N ASN A 62 1.91 3.29 -11.55
CA ASN A 62 1.19 3.75 -10.37
C ASN A 62 1.78 3.26 -9.04
N LYS A 63 2.75 2.33 -9.06
CA LYS A 63 3.29 1.68 -7.84
C LYS A 63 3.65 2.66 -6.72
N ASN A 64 4.27 3.80 -7.04
CA ASN A 64 4.74 4.76 -6.02
C ASN A 64 3.58 5.39 -5.21
N GLN A 65 2.39 5.46 -5.79
CA GLN A 65 1.19 5.96 -5.09
C GLN A 65 0.66 4.96 -4.05
N TYR A 66 1.03 3.68 -4.19
CA TYR A 66 0.54 2.57 -3.36
C TYR A 66 1.64 1.92 -2.52
N ASP A 67 2.92 2.25 -2.78
CA ASP A 67 4.10 1.78 -2.03
C ASP A 67 4.22 2.44 -0.64
N ASN A 68 3.45 3.51 -0.39
CA ASN A 68 3.34 4.12 0.92
C ASN A 68 2.43 3.25 1.81
N GLY A 69 3.05 2.35 2.57
CA GLY A 69 2.44 1.70 3.73
C GLY A 69 2.09 2.65 4.88
N GLU A 70 1.72 3.89 4.57
CA GLU A 70 1.18 4.86 5.51
C GLU A 70 -0.17 4.32 5.95
N SER A 71 -0.15 3.68 7.12
CA SER A 71 -1.33 3.31 7.87
C SER A 71 -2.32 4.48 7.85
N PRO A 72 -3.62 4.27 7.63
CA PRO A 72 -4.59 5.33 7.88
C PRO A 72 -4.38 5.86 9.31
N PRO A 73 -4.54 7.17 9.56
CA PRO A 73 -4.44 7.70 10.90
C PRO A 73 -5.56 7.04 11.70
N THR A 74 -5.20 6.14 12.62
CA THR A 74 -6.12 5.70 13.66
C THR A 74 -6.42 6.95 14.47
N SER A 75 -7.59 7.54 14.21
CA SER A 75 -8.12 8.63 15.00
C SER A 75 -8.24 8.15 16.45
N GLN A 76 -7.61 8.94 17.31
CA GLN A 76 -7.63 8.92 18.76
C GLN A 76 -9.04 8.98 19.34
#